data_AF-A0A7Y8I9U7-F1
#
_entry.id   AF-A0A7Y8I9U7-F1
#
_cell.length_a   1.000
_cell.length_b   1.000
_cell.length_c   1.000
_cell.angle_alpha   90.00
_cell.angle_beta   90.00
_cell.angle_gamma   90.00
#
_symmetry.space_group_name_H-M   'P 1'
#
loop_
_entity.id
_entity.type
_entity.pdbx_description
1 polymer ?
#
loop_
_entity_poly.entity_id
_entity_poly.type
_entity_poly.pdbx_seq_one_letter_code
_entity_poly.pdbx_strand_id
1 'polypeptide(L)'
;MIISTIFFIHLIFSLVIFTIKWQEEKLSAAFLNVGLIAILFAVGWSITSVVAKFLMEPKGFGLHFDRDTFALTLLTVGEYFFYRLYYKPAKINQGGKEKQ
;
A
#
# COMPACT_ATOMS: atom_id res chain seq x y z
N MET A 1 -17.53 -2.36 10.42
CA MET A 1 -16.43 -2.20 11.40
C MET A 1 -15.09 -2.65 10.83
N ILE A 2 -15.02 -3.81 10.16
CA ILE A 2 -13.77 -4.34 9.56
C ILE A 2 -13.19 -3.38 8.50
N ILE A 3 -14.03 -2.82 7.62
CA ILE A 3 -13.61 -1.82 6.63
C ILE A 3 -12.85 -0.64 7.24
N SER A 4 -13.37 -0.07 8.33
CA SER A 4 -12.76 1.06 9.04
C SER A 4 -11.42 0.67 9.67
N THR A 5 -11.32 -0.55 10.21
CA THR A 5 -10.05 -1.08 10.73
C THR A 5 -9.00 -1.21 9.64
N ILE A 6 -9.36 -1.77 8.48
CA ILE A 6 -8.45 -1.89 7.34
C ILE A 6 -8.00 -0.50 6.89
N PHE A 7 -8.92 0.43 6.68
CA PHE A 7 -8.59 1.81 6.32
C PHE A 7 -7.64 2.47 7.33
N PHE A 8 -7.90 2.29 8.63
CA PHE A 8 -7.06 2.83 9.68
C PHE A 8 -5.63 2.28 9.67
N ILE A 9 -5.44 1.00 9.31
CA ILE A 9 -4.10 0.43 9.12
C ILE A 9 -3.32 1.17 8.02
N HIS A 10 -3.97 1.55 6.91
CA HIS A 10 -3.30 2.32 5.84
C HIS A 10 -2.93 3.72 6.31
N LEU A 11 -3.80 4.35 7.12
CA LEU A 11 -3.50 5.64 7.73
C LEU A 11 -2.27 5.55 8.65
N ILE A 12 -2.24 4.57 9.55
CA ILE A 12 -1.11 4.34 10.46
C ILE A 12 0.17 4.02 9.67
N PHE A 13 0.09 3.18 8.64
CA PHE A 13 1.22 2.88 7.77
C PHE A 13 1.78 4.14 7.09
N SER A 14 0.90 4.99 6.55
CA SER A 14 1.28 6.27 5.94
C SER A 14 1.98 7.20 6.94
N LEU A 15 1.47 7.30 8.17
CA LEU A 15 2.11 8.06 9.25
C LEU A 15 3.48 7.49 9.63
N VAL A 16 3.59 6.17 9.74
CA VAL A 16 4.88 5.51 10.04
C VAL A 16 5.91 5.81 8.96
N ILE A 17 5.54 5.67 7.68
CA ILE A 17 6.45 5.98 6.56
C ILE A 17 6.81 7.46 6.55
N PHE A 18 5.85 8.35 6.79
CA PHE A 18 6.14 9.78 6.94
C PHE A 18 7.18 10.00 8.05
N THR A 19 6.97 9.39 9.23
CA THR A 19 7.84 9.53 10.39
C THR A 19 9.23 8.93 10.19
N ILE A 20 9.37 7.89 9.38
CA ILE A 20 10.69 7.35 9.01
C ILE A 20 11.37 8.30 8.02
N LYS A 21 10.66 8.72 6.96
CA LYS A 21 11.26 9.47 5.85
C LYS A 21 11.62 10.92 6.16
N TRP A 22 10.89 11.60 7.04
CA TRP A 22 11.31 12.94 7.48
C TRP A 22 12.53 12.90 8.40
N GLN A 23 12.74 11.82 9.16
CA GLN A 23 13.87 11.64 10.08
C GLN A 23 15.14 11.19 9.36
N GLU A 24 15.02 10.28 8.39
CA GLU A 24 16.19 9.73 7.67
C GLU A 24 16.63 10.60 6.48
N GLU A 25 15.70 11.30 5.84
CA GLU A 25 15.97 12.05 4.61
C GLU A 25 15.66 13.55 4.79
N LYS A 26 14.41 13.95 4.52
CA LYS A 26 13.94 15.34 4.62
C LYS A 26 12.42 15.40 4.54
N LEU A 27 11.84 16.52 4.97
CA LEU A 27 10.39 16.74 4.94
C LEU A 27 9.77 16.55 3.55
N SER A 28 10.45 17.01 2.50
CA SER A 28 10.00 16.82 1.12
C SER A 28 9.90 15.35 0.73
N ALA A 29 10.83 14.50 1.18
CA ALA A 29 10.80 13.06 0.91
C ALA A 29 9.62 12.38 1.62
N ALA A 30 9.29 12.81 2.84
CA ALA A 30 8.14 12.32 3.58
C ALA A 30 6.81 12.61 2.85
N PHE A 31 6.62 13.84 2.37
CA PHE A 31 5.43 14.19 1.57
C PHE A 31 5.37 13.43 0.25
N LEU A 32 6.51 13.21 -0.42
CA LEU A 32 6.57 12.46 -1.67
C LEU A 32 6.14 10.99 -1.47
N ASN A 33 6.56 10.38 -0.35
CA ASN A 33 6.19 9.01 0.00
C ASN A 33 4.71 8.91 0.42
N VAL A 34 4.20 9.85 1.22
CA VAL A 34 2.76 9.90 1.55
C VAL A 34 1.91 10.13 0.31
N GLY A 35 2.34 10.99 -0.60
CA GLY A 35 1.67 11.21 -1.88
C GLY A 35 1.63 9.94 -2.74
N LEU A 36 2.75 9.21 -2.82
CA LEU A 36 2.80 7.90 -3.49
C LEU A 36 1.81 6.92 -2.84
N ILE A 37 1.79 6.84 -1.51
CA ILE A 37 0.86 5.96 -0.78
C ILE A 37 -0.59 6.33 -1.08
N ALA A 38 -0.94 7.62 -1.01
CA ALA A 38 -2.29 8.08 -1.29
C ALA A 38 -2.75 7.77 -2.71
N ILE A 39 -1.86 7.95 -3.70
CA ILE A 39 -2.16 7.63 -5.10
C ILE A 39 -2.35 6.12 -5.29
N LEU A 40 -1.44 5.31 -4.77
CA LEU A 40 -1.53 3.84 -4.87
C LEU A 40 -2.79 3.31 -4.20
N PHE A 41 -3.14 3.84 -3.03
CA PHE A 41 -4.36 3.50 -2.33
C PHE A 41 -5.60 3.89 -3.15
N ALA A 42 -5.69 5.13 -3.62
CA ALA A 42 -6.85 5.62 -4.37
C ALA A 42 -7.06 4.85 -5.69
N VAL A 43 -5.99 4.68 -6.48
CA VAL A 43 -6.04 3.97 -7.76
C VAL A 43 -6.25 2.48 -7.54
N GLY A 44 -5.50 1.89 -6.60
CA GLY A 44 -5.60 0.47 -6.27
C GLY A 44 -6.97 0.10 -5.72
N TRP A 45 -7.57 0.95 -4.89
CA TRP A 45 -8.92 0.72 -4.38
C TRP A 45 -9.97 0.75 -5.49
N SER A 46 -9.84 1.66 -6.46
CA SER A 46 -10.72 1.70 -7.63
C SER A 46 -10.62 0.41 -8.45
N ILE A 47 -9.40 -0.04 -8.75
CA ILE A 47 -9.15 -1.28 -9.52
C ILE A 47 -9.71 -2.50 -8.77
N THR A 48 -9.37 -2.65 -7.49
CA THR A 48 -9.82 -3.80 -6.69
C THR A 48 -11.32 -3.79 -6.47
N SER A 49 -11.97 -2.63 -6.42
CA SER A 49 -13.43 -2.52 -6.37
C SER A 49 -14.09 -2.99 -7.67
N VAL A 50 -13.49 -2.70 -8.82
CA VAL A 50 -13.95 -3.23 -10.11
C VAL A 50 -13.79 -4.76 -10.14
N VAL A 51 -12.62 -5.27 -9.74
CA VAL A 51 -12.39 -6.72 -9.64
C VAL A 51 -13.38 -7.39 -8.68
N ALA A 52 -13.63 -6.78 -7.51
CA ALA A 52 -14.58 -7.30 -6.53
C ALA A 52 -16.01 -7.36 -7.08
N LYS A 53 -16.44 -6.39 -7.91
CA LYS A 53 -17.75 -6.42 -8.59
C LYS A 53 -17.91 -7.61 -9.53
N PHE A 54 -16.83 -8.05 -10.17
CA PHE A 54 -16.87 -9.22 -11.05
C PHE A 54 -16.85 -10.54 -10.27
N LEU A 55 -16.28 -10.57 -9.07
CA LEU A 55 -16.12 -11.79 -8.28
C LEU A 55 -17.24 -12.02 -7.26
N MET A 56 -17.93 -10.96 -6.81
CA MET A 56 -19.01 -11.10 -5.83
C MET A 56 -20.10 -10.03 -5.92
N GLU A 57 -21.27 -10.41 -5.43
CA GLU A 57 -22.41 -9.52 -5.20
C GLU A 57 -22.15 -8.53 -4.05
N PRO A 58 -22.92 -7.42 -3.95
CA PRO A 58 -22.70 -6.40 -2.93
C PRO A 58 -22.69 -6.93 -1.48
N LYS A 59 -23.49 -7.97 -1.20
CA LYS A 59 -23.60 -8.59 0.13
C LYS A 59 -22.35 -9.41 0.50
N GLY A 60 -21.47 -9.69 -0.46
CA GLY A 60 -20.21 -10.41 -0.27
C GLY A 60 -20.39 -11.83 0.25
N PHE A 61 -19.38 -12.32 0.98
CA PHE A 61 -19.34 -13.68 1.53
C PHE A 61 -19.97 -13.79 2.94
N GLY A 62 -20.46 -12.69 3.53
CA GLY A 62 -21.09 -12.73 4.86
C GLY A 62 -21.50 -11.36 5.41
N LEU A 63 -22.13 -11.36 6.59
CA LEU A 63 -22.76 -10.18 7.21
C LEU A 63 -21.79 -9.02 7.53
N HIS A 64 -20.50 -9.32 7.66
CA HIS A 64 -19.44 -8.34 7.98
C HIS A 64 -18.34 -8.26 6.92
N PHE A 65 -18.42 -9.07 5.86
CA PHE A 65 -17.42 -9.13 4.79
C PHE A 65 -18.14 -8.91 3.46
N ASP A 66 -18.49 -7.66 3.26
CA ASP A 66 -19.09 -7.16 2.04
C ASP A 66 -18.04 -6.99 0.93
N ARG A 67 -18.53 -6.64 -0.26
CA ARG A 67 -17.69 -6.45 -1.44
C ARG A 67 -16.59 -5.41 -1.24
N ASP A 68 -16.87 -4.33 -0.53
CA ASP A 68 -15.90 -3.25 -0.32
C ASP A 68 -14.79 -3.68 0.66
N THR A 69 -15.16 -4.44 1.70
CA THR A 69 -14.19 -5.06 2.62
C THR A 69 -13.28 -6.04 1.88
N PHE A 70 -13.81 -6.82 0.94
CA PHE A 70 -12.99 -7.68 0.08
C PHE A 70 -12.07 -6.88 -0.83
N ALA A 71 -12.57 -5.84 -1.50
CA ALA A 71 -11.76 -4.99 -2.36
C ALA A 71 -10.57 -4.40 -1.61
N LEU A 72 -10.81 -3.85 -0.41
CA LEU A 72 -9.76 -3.32 0.46
C LEU A 72 -8.79 -4.39 0.94
N THR A 73 -9.27 -5.60 1.25
CA THR A 73 -8.39 -6.71 1.61
C THR A 73 -7.45 -7.08 0.46
N LEU A 74 -8.00 -7.17 -0.77
CA LEU A 74 -7.22 -7.44 -1.98
C LEU A 74 -6.21 -6.33 -2.24
N LEU A 75 -6.60 -5.07 -2.03
CA LEU A 75 -5.71 -3.91 -2.14
C LEU A 75 -4.54 -4.03 -1.17
N THR A 76 -4.80 -4.26 0.11
CA THR A 76 -3.77 -4.38 1.14
C THR A 76 -2.76 -5.47 0.81
N VAL A 77 -3.21 -6.61 0.26
CA VAL A 77 -2.31 -7.68 -0.19
C VAL A 77 -1.41 -7.18 -1.33
N GLY A 78 -1.98 -6.53 -2.35
CA GLY A 78 -1.21 -5.97 -3.47
C GLY A 78 -0.21 -4.91 -3.03
N GLU A 79 -0.63 -3.99 -2.18
CA GLU A 79 0.21 -2.95 -1.59
C GLU A 79 1.35 -3.53 -0.74
N TYR A 80 1.09 -4.56 0.05
CA TYR A 80 2.14 -5.24 0.81
C TYR A 80 3.28 -5.72 -0.10
N PHE A 81 2.95 -6.35 -1.23
CA PHE A 81 3.97 -6.77 -2.20
C PHE A 81 4.69 -5.57 -2.84
N PHE A 82 3.94 -4.55 -3.24
CA PHE A 82 4.49 -3.35 -3.84
C PHE A 82 5.47 -2.64 -2.90
N TYR A 83 5.06 -2.31 -1.67
CA TYR A 83 5.91 -1.61 -0.70
C TYR A 83 7.09 -2.45 -0.25
N ARG A 84 6.90 -3.77 -0.09
CA ARG A 84 8.01 -4.68 0.19
C ARG A 84 9.06 -4.66 -0.93
N LEU A 85 8.66 -4.48 -2.18
CA LEU A 85 9.60 -4.34 -3.30
C LEU A 85 10.21 -2.93 -3.34
N TYR A 86 9.39 -1.91 -3.21
CA TYR A 86 9.77 -0.50 -3.33
C TYR A 86 10.74 -0.04 -2.23
N TYR A 87 10.49 -0.43 -0.98
CA TYR A 87 11.34 -0.08 0.16
C TYR A 87 12.45 -1.11 0.45
N LYS A 88 12.52 -2.21 -0.30
CA LYS A 88 13.67 -3.10 -0.18
C LYS A 88 14.92 -2.33 -0.60
N PRO A 89 16.02 -2.40 0.17
CA PRO A 89 17.29 -1.88 -0.31
C PRO A 89 17.59 -2.61 -1.62
N ALA A 90 17.68 -1.86 -2.72
CA ALA A 90 18.21 -2.39 -3.96
C ALA A 90 19.60 -2.91 -3.61
N LYS A 91 19.79 -4.24 -3.60
CA LYS A 91 21.12 -4.82 -3.63
C LYS A 91 21.68 -4.42 -4.99
N ILE A 92 22.28 -3.23 -5.07
CA ILE A 92 23.13 -2.87 -6.20
C ILE A 92 24.18 -3.96 -6.22
N ASN A 93 24.14 -4.77 -7.28
CA ASN A 93 25.19 -5.74 -7.56
C ASN A 93 26.53 -5.02 -7.41
N GLN A 94 27.38 -5.56 -6.53
CA GLN A 94 28.80 -5.25 -6.48
C GLN A 94 29.40 -5.58 -7.85
N GLY A 95 29.38 -4.59 -8.75
CA GLY A 95 29.93 -4.66 -10.10
C GLY A 95 31.02 -3.62 -10.35
N GLY A 96 31.38 -2.82 -9.34
CA GLY A 96 32.61 -2.03 -9.35
C GLY A 96 33.78 -2.91 -8.93
N LYS A 97 34.24 -3.81 -9.81
CA LYS A 97 35.61 -4.30 -9.72
C LYS A 97 36.52 -3.15 -10.13
N GLU A 98 36.99 -2.41 -9.14
CA GLU A 98 38.29 -1.77 -9.24
C GLU A 98 39.30 -2.83 -9.71
N LYS A 99 39.82 -2.66 -10.91
CA LYS A 99 41.12 -3.19 -11.29
C LYS A 99 41.86 -2.08 -12.03
N GLN A 100 42.80 -1.51 -11.27
CA GLN A 100 44.06 -0.86 -11.64
C GLN A 100 43.99 0.34 -12.60
#